data_AF-A0AAU2WR35-F1
#
_entry.id   AF-A0AAU2WR35-F1
#
_cell.length_a   1.000
_cell.length_b   1.000
_cell.length_c   1.000
_cell.angle_alpha   90.00
_cell.angle_beta   90.00
_cell.angle_gamma   90.00
#
_symmetry.space_group_name_H-M   'P 1'
#
loop_
_entity.id
_entity.type
_entity.pdbx_description
1 polymer ?
#
loop_
_entity_poly.entity_id
_entity_poly.type
_entity_poly.pdbx_seq_one_letter_code
_entity_poly.pdbx_strand_id
1 'polypeptide(L)'
;MTTTPGGEPVPSVAHDPASRRSFLKYSALAASVPALQSVLADPAAAAAAPGAYAPVPPTAIGPQIPAKGYLVQEIGKRLYWLTDGFYQIMFLVTKRHHHEGQRVIVVDAPPTLGGNILRAIEEVAPGARISHLVYSHYHADHIGAADKLRDASLPKLVIIAHEQTAHLLKQVPESSRPPMPNRSVSSSYRLEVDDQVLELHYKGPNHSQDNLFIYAPRQRVLNVVDIVYPGWVPFRNLVVSTNIPGWLNAHNQLLEFDFKTYIGGHLTRLGTRQDVEIQQEYLRDLEHYGRKAITEFVNVGPLFAKYPGNPWAVFKEYLDILTQTTADAVTPAWTSRLGGADVFTFDNAWTMVESLRLDHKVLGPFGTLP
;
A
#
# COMPACT_ATOMS: atom_id res chain seq x y z
N MET A 1 -7.35 -15.87 49.76
CA MET A 1 -8.00 -16.15 48.46
C MET A 1 -8.72 -14.88 48.03
N THR A 2 -8.51 -14.48 46.76
CA THR A 2 -9.18 -13.40 46.00
C THR A 2 -9.08 -11.98 46.59
N THR A 3 -8.61 -10.97 45.88
CA THR A 3 -9.24 -10.44 44.66
C THR A 3 -8.24 -9.66 43.81
N THR A 4 -8.26 -9.88 42.50
CA THR A 4 -7.69 -9.00 41.47
C THR A 4 -8.63 -7.80 41.25
N PRO A 5 -8.13 -6.57 41.04
CA PRO A 5 -8.98 -5.45 40.67
C PRO A 5 -9.43 -5.59 39.21
N GLY A 6 -10.74 -5.51 38.99
CA GLY A 6 -11.35 -5.55 37.66
C GLY A 6 -10.97 -4.33 36.83
N GLY A 7 -10.43 -4.58 35.65
CA GLY A 7 -10.45 -3.59 34.56
C GLY A 7 -11.86 -3.55 33.98
N GLU A 8 -12.41 -2.35 33.84
CA GLU A 8 -13.66 -2.15 33.11
C GLU A 8 -13.53 -2.66 31.67
N PRO A 9 -14.57 -3.31 31.11
CA PRO A 9 -14.56 -3.67 29.70
C PRO A 9 -14.56 -2.40 28.86
N VAL A 10 -13.56 -2.26 27.99
CA VAL A 10 -13.55 -1.25 26.92
C VAL A 10 -14.82 -1.45 26.09
N PRO A 11 -15.68 -0.42 25.92
CA PRO A 11 -16.91 -0.58 25.15
C PRO A 11 -16.58 -0.95 23.70
N SER A 12 -17.29 -1.95 23.15
CA SER A 12 -17.14 -2.27 21.75
C SER A 12 -17.62 -1.07 20.92
N VAL A 13 -16.71 -0.50 20.12
CA VAL A 13 -17.09 0.51 19.15
C VAL A 13 -17.88 -0.22 18.06
N ALA A 14 -19.21 -0.10 18.10
CA ALA A 14 -20.05 -0.55 17.00
C ALA A 14 -19.61 0.17 15.72
N HIS A 15 -19.24 -0.57 14.68
CA HIS A 15 -18.93 0.01 13.38
C HIS A 15 -20.19 0.66 12.80
N ASP A 16 -20.31 1.98 12.92
CA ASP A 16 -21.38 2.75 12.30
C ASP A 16 -21.25 2.73 10.76
N PRO A 17 -22.19 2.12 10.02
CA PRO A 17 -22.20 2.15 8.56
C PRO A 17 -22.20 3.57 7.99
N ALA A 18 -22.66 4.57 8.76
CA ALA A 18 -22.62 5.97 8.39
C ALA A 18 -21.20 6.55 8.41
N SER A 19 -20.25 6.05 9.23
CA SER A 19 -18.86 6.52 9.22
C SER A 19 -18.13 6.11 7.95
N ARG A 20 -18.31 4.85 7.52
CA ARG A 20 -17.78 4.34 6.24
C ARG A 20 -18.40 5.07 5.04
N ARG A 21 -19.71 5.32 5.06
CA ARG A 21 -20.38 6.11 4.00
C ARG A 21 -19.90 7.57 4.01
N SER A 22 -19.62 8.14 5.18
CA SER A 22 -19.11 9.51 5.32
C SER A 22 -17.67 9.63 4.83
N PHE A 23 -16.79 8.70 5.20
CA PHE A 23 -15.43 8.61 4.67
C PHE A 23 -15.46 8.58 3.13
N LEU A 24 -16.19 7.62 2.52
CA LEU A 24 -16.31 7.52 1.07
C LEU A 24 -16.94 8.77 0.41
N LYS A 25 -17.91 9.43 1.06
CA LYS A 25 -18.55 10.65 0.55
C LYS A 25 -17.59 11.84 0.50
N TYR A 26 -16.83 12.11 1.56
CA TYR A 26 -15.88 13.24 1.61
C TYR A 26 -14.62 12.97 0.76
N SER A 27 -14.22 11.72 0.69
CA SER A 27 -13.17 11.21 -0.18
C SER A 27 -13.44 11.41 -1.68
N ALA A 28 -14.68 11.16 -2.14
CA ALA A 28 -15.10 11.43 -3.53
C ALA A 28 -15.13 12.93 -3.88
N LEU A 29 -15.40 13.80 -2.89
CA LEU A 29 -15.32 15.25 -3.03
C LEU A 29 -13.86 15.75 -3.16
N ALA A 30 -12.90 15.14 -2.47
CA ALA A 30 -11.48 15.48 -2.60
C ALA A 30 -10.91 15.07 -3.97
N ALA A 31 -11.41 13.98 -4.56
CA ALA A 31 -11.02 13.52 -5.90
C ALA A 31 -11.75 14.24 -7.05
N SER A 32 -12.65 15.20 -6.77
CA SER A 32 -13.46 15.89 -7.78
C SER A 32 -13.33 17.41 -7.78
N VAL A 33 -12.28 17.98 -7.16
CA VAL A 33 -12.01 19.42 -7.26
C VAL A 33 -11.75 19.75 -8.73
N PRO A 34 -12.58 20.58 -9.38
CA PRO A 34 -12.30 21.03 -10.75
C PRO A 34 -10.98 21.79 -10.74
N ALA A 35 -10.08 21.47 -11.67
CA ALA A 35 -8.90 22.29 -11.90
C ALA A 35 -9.37 23.69 -12.33
N LEU A 36 -9.41 24.63 -11.39
CA LEU A 36 -9.55 26.06 -11.68
C LEU A 36 -8.26 26.49 -12.38
N GLN A 37 -8.25 26.40 -13.70
CA GLN A 37 -7.27 27.07 -14.54
C GLN A 37 -7.51 28.58 -14.44
N SER A 38 -6.78 29.26 -13.55
CA SER A 38 -6.50 30.69 -13.75
C SER A 38 -5.28 31.15 -12.96
N VAL A 39 -4.39 31.80 -13.71
CA VAL A 39 -3.31 32.72 -13.33
C VAL A 39 -1.95 32.07 -13.07
N LEU A 40 -1.03 32.40 -13.98
CA LEU A 40 0.42 32.23 -13.89
C LEU A 40 0.92 32.85 -12.57
N ALA A 41 1.07 32.03 -11.54
CA ALA A 41 1.85 32.33 -10.36
C ALA A 41 2.98 31.32 -10.30
N ASP A 42 4.18 31.84 -10.04
CA ASP A 42 5.43 31.08 -9.93
C ASP A 42 5.22 29.89 -8.96
N PRO A 43 5.38 28.62 -9.41
CA PRO A 43 5.10 27.44 -8.58
C PRO A 43 6.03 27.35 -7.35
N ALA A 44 7.06 28.20 -7.28
CA ALA A 44 7.97 28.31 -6.14
C ALA A 44 7.47 29.19 -4.98
N ALA A 45 6.35 29.92 -5.11
CA ALA A 45 5.98 30.98 -4.16
C ALA A 45 4.65 30.79 -3.39
N ALA A 46 3.99 29.63 -3.49
CA ALA A 46 2.86 29.32 -2.60
C ALA A 46 3.38 28.67 -1.31
N ALA A 47 3.98 29.48 -0.43
CA ALA A 47 4.18 29.06 0.94
C ALA A 47 2.80 28.81 1.56
N ALA A 48 2.47 27.54 1.81
CA ALA A 48 1.25 27.16 2.50
C ALA A 48 1.17 27.90 3.84
N ALA A 49 -0.02 28.35 4.23
CA ALA A 49 -0.22 28.93 5.56
C ALA A 49 0.31 27.98 6.64
N PRO A 50 0.80 28.47 7.80
CA PRO A 50 1.29 27.61 8.86
C PRO A 50 0.25 26.52 9.21
N GLY A 51 0.61 25.25 9.01
CA GLY A 51 -0.27 24.10 9.23
C GLY A 51 -1.11 23.64 8.03
N ALA A 52 -0.92 24.20 6.84
CA ALA A 52 -1.55 23.71 5.60
C ALA A 52 -0.57 22.84 4.80
N TYR A 53 -1.05 21.69 4.31
CA TYR A 53 -0.29 20.83 3.41
C TYR A 53 -0.32 21.34 1.96
N ALA A 54 0.69 20.97 1.19
CA ALA A 54 0.86 21.30 -0.21
C ALA A 54 -0.27 20.70 -1.08
N PRO A 55 -0.62 21.36 -2.19
CA PRO A 55 -1.58 20.81 -3.14
C PRO A 55 -1.07 19.51 -3.76
N VAL A 56 -2.01 18.61 -4.07
CA VAL A 56 -1.70 17.36 -4.77
C VAL A 56 -1.18 17.67 -6.19
N PRO A 57 0.01 17.22 -6.58
CA PRO A 57 0.56 17.51 -7.89
C PRO A 57 -0.23 16.75 -8.99
N PRO A 58 -0.28 17.27 -10.23
CA PRO A 58 -1.01 16.60 -11.32
C PRO A 58 -0.59 15.15 -11.58
N THR A 59 0.67 14.82 -11.29
CA THR A 59 1.25 13.46 -11.40
C THR A 59 0.61 12.46 -10.43
N ALA A 60 -0.06 12.93 -9.38
CA ALA A 60 -0.70 12.13 -8.33
C ALA A 60 -2.21 11.98 -8.51
N ILE A 61 -2.81 12.72 -9.46
CA ILE A 61 -4.25 12.74 -9.69
C ILE A 61 -4.67 11.52 -10.51
N GLY A 62 -5.67 10.80 -10.01
CA GLY A 62 -6.29 9.67 -10.71
C GLY A 62 -7.57 10.07 -11.46
N PRO A 63 -8.21 9.13 -12.15
CA PRO A 63 -9.48 9.39 -12.82
C PRO A 63 -10.57 9.74 -11.82
N GLN A 64 -11.55 10.50 -12.29
CA GLN A 64 -12.74 10.81 -11.50
C GLN A 64 -13.55 9.53 -11.23
N ILE A 65 -13.93 9.34 -9.97
CA ILE A 65 -14.80 8.23 -9.57
C ILE A 65 -16.25 8.58 -9.90
N PRO A 66 -16.95 7.77 -10.70
CA PRO A 66 -18.35 8.04 -11.04
C PRO A 66 -19.25 7.99 -9.80
N ALA A 67 -20.42 8.64 -9.88
CA ALA A 67 -21.40 8.70 -8.78
C ALA A 67 -21.88 7.33 -8.27
N LYS A 68 -21.72 6.26 -9.06
CA LYS A 68 -22.00 4.87 -8.64
C LYS A 68 -21.02 4.34 -7.56
N GLY A 69 -19.96 5.09 -7.27
CA GLY A 69 -19.02 4.85 -6.17
C GLY A 69 -17.82 3.97 -6.52
N TYR A 70 -17.62 3.64 -7.80
CA TYR A 70 -16.45 2.93 -8.29
C TYR A 70 -16.26 3.17 -9.80
N LEU A 71 -15.01 3.05 -10.25
CA LEU A 71 -14.62 2.97 -11.66
C LEU A 71 -14.21 1.53 -11.97
N VAL A 72 -14.74 0.96 -13.05
CA VAL A 72 -14.28 -0.32 -13.62
C VAL A 72 -13.87 -0.08 -15.07
N GLN A 73 -12.68 -0.52 -15.44
CA GLN A 73 -12.11 -0.31 -16.77
C GLN A 73 -11.35 -1.54 -17.24
N GLU A 74 -11.58 -1.98 -18.48
CA GLU A 74 -10.75 -3.02 -19.09
C GLU A 74 -9.36 -2.44 -19.41
N ILE A 75 -8.30 -3.08 -18.89
CA ILE A 75 -6.90 -2.70 -19.10
C ILE A 75 -6.13 -3.76 -19.90
N GLY A 76 -6.85 -4.66 -20.56
CA GLY A 76 -6.33 -5.54 -21.59
C GLY A 76 -6.89 -6.96 -21.51
N LYS A 77 -7.36 -7.48 -22.64
CA LYS A 77 -7.72 -8.91 -22.83
C LYS A 77 -8.57 -9.47 -21.68
N ARG A 78 -9.64 -8.75 -21.29
CA ARG A 78 -10.58 -9.06 -20.19
C ARG A 78 -9.96 -9.09 -18.79
N LEU A 79 -8.87 -8.37 -18.58
CA LEU A 79 -8.42 -7.95 -17.25
C LEU A 79 -8.96 -6.55 -16.99
N TYR A 80 -9.64 -6.39 -15.86
CA TYR A 80 -10.30 -5.17 -15.44
C TYR A 80 -9.61 -4.60 -14.21
N TRP A 81 -9.37 -3.29 -14.25
CA TRP A 81 -9.03 -2.48 -13.08
C TRP A 81 -10.33 -1.99 -12.43
N LEU A 82 -10.43 -2.14 -11.10
CA LEU A 82 -11.54 -1.64 -10.31
C LEU A 82 -10.99 -0.77 -9.18
N THR A 83 -11.53 0.44 -9.02
CA THR A 83 -11.13 1.36 -7.95
C THR A 83 -12.30 2.19 -7.41
N ASP A 84 -12.22 2.59 -6.14
CA ASP A 84 -13.08 3.62 -5.53
C ASP A 84 -12.35 4.95 -5.31
N GLY A 85 -11.14 5.10 -5.88
CA GLY A 85 -10.26 6.26 -5.74
C GLY A 85 -9.28 6.16 -4.58
N PHE A 86 -9.41 5.16 -3.70
CA PHE A 86 -8.53 4.94 -2.55
C PHE A 86 -7.93 3.55 -2.52
N TYR A 87 -8.74 2.54 -2.84
CA TYR A 87 -8.30 1.17 -3.05
C TYR A 87 -8.53 0.78 -4.50
N GLN A 88 -7.67 -0.11 -4.99
CA GLN A 88 -7.76 -0.64 -6.34
C GLN A 88 -7.42 -2.12 -6.36
N ILE A 89 -8.18 -2.86 -7.16
CA ILE A 89 -7.95 -4.28 -7.42
C ILE A 89 -7.95 -4.56 -8.92
N MET A 90 -7.58 -5.78 -9.28
CA MET A 90 -7.88 -6.32 -10.61
C MET A 90 -8.71 -7.59 -10.54
N PHE A 91 -9.46 -7.84 -11.60
CA PHE A 91 -10.07 -9.14 -11.85
C PHE A 91 -10.00 -9.51 -13.33
N LEU A 92 -9.96 -10.80 -13.62
CA LEU A 92 -9.94 -11.35 -14.97
C LEU A 92 -11.23 -12.09 -15.26
N VAL A 93 -11.76 -11.92 -16.47
CA VAL A 93 -12.94 -12.65 -16.95
C VAL A 93 -12.52 -13.60 -18.07
N THR A 94 -12.85 -14.88 -17.92
CA THR A 94 -12.57 -15.89 -18.94
C THR A 94 -13.50 -15.76 -20.15
N LYS A 95 -13.13 -16.39 -21.26
CA LYS A 95 -14.04 -16.53 -22.40
C LYS A 95 -15.19 -17.42 -21.93
N ARG A 96 -16.39 -17.17 -22.45
CA ARG A 96 -17.52 -18.06 -22.18
C ARG A 96 -17.18 -19.46 -22.70
N HIS A 97 -17.13 -20.44 -21.80
CA HIS A 97 -16.87 -21.84 -22.18
C HIS A 97 -18.18 -22.61 -22.22
N HIS A 98 -18.80 -22.69 -23.40
CA HIS A 98 -20.05 -23.42 -23.66
C HIS A 98 -21.09 -23.28 -22.53
N HIS A 99 -21.51 -24.41 -21.93
CA HIS A 99 -22.55 -24.52 -20.91
C HIS A 99 -22.13 -24.06 -19.51
N GLU A 100 -20.84 -23.77 -19.28
CA GLU A 100 -20.30 -23.44 -17.95
C GLU A 100 -20.26 -21.94 -17.67
N GLY A 101 -20.61 -21.10 -18.65
CA GLY A 101 -20.62 -19.65 -18.50
C GLY A 101 -19.21 -19.04 -18.49
N GLN A 102 -19.10 -17.83 -17.94
CA GLN A 102 -17.82 -17.14 -17.72
C GLN A 102 -17.38 -17.30 -16.27
N ARG A 103 -16.08 -17.41 -16.07
CA ARG A 103 -15.46 -17.48 -14.76
C ARG A 103 -14.66 -16.22 -14.48
N VAL A 104 -14.58 -15.85 -13.21
CA VAL A 104 -13.82 -14.70 -12.74
C VAL A 104 -12.70 -15.14 -11.80
N ILE A 105 -11.52 -14.55 -12.00
CA ILE A 105 -10.40 -14.58 -11.05
C ILE A 105 -10.33 -13.18 -10.43
N VAL A 106 -10.50 -13.06 -9.13
CA VAL A 106 -10.40 -11.78 -8.41
C VAL A 106 -9.06 -11.76 -7.65
N VAL A 107 -8.39 -10.61 -7.65
CA VAL A 107 -7.21 -10.37 -6.80
C VAL A 107 -7.61 -9.36 -5.72
N ASP A 108 -7.55 -9.78 -4.47
CA ASP A 108 -7.99 -9.03 -3.28
C ASP A 108 -9.48 -8.65 -3.24
N ALA A 109 -9.94 -8.27 -2.04
CA ALA A 109 -11.31 -7.88 -1.74
C ALA A 109 -11.32 -6.81 -0.63
N PRO A 110 -10.87 -5.57 -0.91
CA PRO A 110 -10.72 -4.55 0.10
C PRO A 110 -12.08 -4.13 0.67
N PRO A 111 -12.17 -3.83 1.97
CA PRO A 111 -13.43 -3.49 2.60
C PRO A 111 -14.15 -2.35 1.90
N THR A 112 -13.46 -1.28 1.49
CA THR A 112 -14.07 -0.07 0.90
C THR A 112 -14.83 -0.38 -0.39
N LEU A 113 -14.28 -1.22 -1.27
CA LEU A 113 -14.97 -1.76 -2.45
C LEU A 113 -16.10 -2.70 -2.03
N GLY A 114 -15.84 -3.69 -1.19
CA GLY A 114 -16.85 -4.62 -0.67
C GLY A 114 -17.82 -5.15 -1.75
N GLY A 115 -19.13 -4.88 -1.60
CA GLY A 115 -20.14 -5.29 -2.58
C GLY A 115 -20.01 -4.65 -3.97
N ASN A 116 -19.24 -3.57 -4.11
CA ASN A 116 -18.95 -2.95 -5.41
C ASN A 116 -18.15 -3.88 -6.32
N ILE A 117 -17.38 -4.83 -5.76
CA ILE A 117 -16.68 -5.85 -6.55
C ILE A 117 -17.69 -6.67 -7.35
N LEU A 118 -18.76 -7.13 -6.71
CA LEU A 118 -19.81 -7.89 -7.38
C LEU A 118 -20.58 -7.05 -8.39
N ARG A 119 -20.88 -5.78 -8.07
CA ARG A 119 -21.55 -4.86 -9.00
C ARG A 119 -20.70 -4.61 -10.25
N ALA A 120 -19.39 -4.40 -10.08
CA ALA A 120 -18.46 -4.16 -11.18
C ALA A 120 -18.31 -5.40 -12.08
N ILE A 121 -18.23 -6.60 -11.49
CA ILE A 121 -18.18 -7.86 -12.23
C ILE A 121 -19.46 -8.05 -13.04
N GLU A 122 -20.64 -7.88 -12.42
CA GLU A 122 -21.93 -8.04 -13.10
C GLU A 122 -22.10 -7.01 -14.23
N GLU A 123 -21.58 -5.78 -14.07
CA GLU A 123 -21.62 -4.74 -15.10
C GLU A 123 -20.86 -5.14 -16.38
N VAL A 124 -19.68 -5.75 -16.24
CA VAL A 124 -18.81 -6.06 -17.40
C VAL A 124 -18.93 -7.52 -17.87
N ALA A 125 -19.45 -8.41 -17.03
CA ALA A 125 -19.59 -9.83 -17.31
C ALA A 125 -20.85 -10.42 -16.61
N PRO A 126 -22.06 -10.07 -17.08
CA PRO A 126 -23.30 -10.50 -16.45
C PRO A 126 -23.40 -12.03 -16.29
N GLY A 127 -23.74 -12.48 -15.08
CA GLY A 127 -23.90 -13.90 -14.76
C GLY A 127 -22.60 -14.70 -14.64
N ALA A 128 -21.44 -14.05 -14.74
CA ALA A 128 -20.16 -14.71 -14.48
C ALA A 128 -20.06 -15.13 -13.00
N ARG A 129 -19.32 -16.21 -12.73
CA ARG A 129 -19.12 -16.74 -11.38
C ARG A 129 -17.68 -16.62 -10.96
N ILE A 130 -17.45 -16.20 -9.71
CA ILE A 130 -16.10 -16.13 -9.15
C ILE A 130 -15.59 -17.56 -8.90
N SER A 131 -14.51 -17.92 -9.57
CA SER A 131 -13.90 -19.24 -9.47
C SER A 131 -12.69 -19.25 -8.54
N HIS A 132 -11.93 -18.14 -8.56
CA HIS A 132 -10.68 -17.97 -7.84
C HIS A 132 -10.63 -16.61 -7.18
N LEU A 133 -10.10 -16.58 -5.96
CA LEU A 133 -9.71 -15.37 -5.23
C LEU A 133 -8.24 -15.51 -4.88
N VAL A 134 -7.41 -14.56 -5.29
CA VAL A 134 -5.99 -14.49 -4.94
C VAL A 134 -5.82 -13.42 -3.88
N TYR A 135 -5.21 -13.75 -2.75
CA TYR A 135 -4.77 -12.76 -1.77
C TYR A 135 -3.36 -12.30 -2.12
N SER A 136 -3.15 -10.99 -2.21
CA SER A 136 -1.81 -10.42 -2.34
C SER A 136 -1.01 -10.63 -1.06
N HIS A 137 -1.64 -10.39 0.09
CA HIS A 137 -1.12 -10.63 1.44
C HIS A 137 -2.26 -10.59 2.48
N TYR A 138 -1.95 -10.86 3.75
CA TYR A 138 -2.96 -11.09 4.79
C TYR A 138 -3.68 -9.84 5.35
N HIS A 139 -3.27 -8.62 5.00
CA HIS A 139 -3.82 -7.43 5.66
C HIS A 139 -5.30 -7.21 5.37
N ALA A 140 -6.04 -6.82 6.41
CA ALA A 140 -7.50 -6.75 6.40
C ALA A 140 -8.05 -5.68 5.46
N ASP A 141 -7.28 -4.65 5.15
CA ASP A 141 -7.71 -3.62 4.22
C ASP A 141 -7.64 -4.08 2.76
N HIS A 142 -6.96 -5.19 2.47
CA HIS A 142 -6.97 -5.83 1.15
C HIS A 142 -7.89 -7.03 1.05
N ILE A 143 -8.04 -7.83 2.12
CA ILE A 143 -8.81 -9.09 2.05
C ILE A 143 -10.03 -9.13 2.99
N GLY A 144 -10.29 -8.06 3.72
CA GLY A 144 -11.30 -8.01 4.78
C GLY A 144 -12.76 -8.08 4.32
N ALA A 145 -13.04 -7.96 3.01
CA ALA A 145 -14.38 -8.20 2.46
C ALA A 145 -14.47 -9.47 1.59
N ALA A 146 -13.49 -10.38 1.69
CA ALA A 146 -13.49 -11.63 0.94
C ALA A 146 -14.70 -12.54 1.26
N ASP A 147 -15.26 -12.44 2.46
CA ASP A 147 -16.51 -13.11 2.86
C ASP A 147 -17.70 -12.75 1.94
N LYS A 148 -17.73 -11.51 1.45
CA LYS A 148 -18.82 -10.98 0.61
C LYS A 148 -18.86 -11.59 -0.78
N LEU A 149 -17.80 -12.26 -1.21
CA LEU A 149 -17.71 -12.86 -2.54
C LEU A 149 -18.36 -14.25 -2.60
N ARG A 150 -18.69 -14.87 -1.45
CA ARG A 150 -19.14 -16.27 -1.37
C ARG A 150 -20.38 -16.56 -2.22
N ASP A 151 -21.41 -15.73 -2.13
CA ASP A 151 -22.70 -16.00 -2.81
C ASP A 151 -22.60 -15.86 -4.34
N ALA A 152 -21.65 -15.08 -4.84
CA ALA A 152 -21.37 -14.91 -6.26
C ALA A 152 -20.29 -15.88 -6.79
N SER A 153 -19.76 -16.73 -5.92
CA SER A 153 -18.72 -17.70 -6.26
C SER A 153 -19.28 -19.04 -6.71
N LEU A 154 -18.43 -19.83 -7.36
CA LEU A 154 -18.70 -21.26 -7.55
C LEU A 154 -18.80 -21.96 -6.18
N PRO A 155 -19.52 -23.10 -6.07
CA PRO A 155 -19.65 -23.84 -4.81
C PRO A 155 -18.31 -24.19 -4.16
N LYS A 156 -17.26 -24.33 -4.97
CA LYS A 156 -15.88 -24.53 -4.54
C LYS A 156 -14.99 -23.37 -4.98
N LEU A 157 -15.12 -22.22 -4.32
CA LEU A 157 -14.20 -21.10 -4.47
C LEU A 157 -12.77 -21.53 -4.11
N VAL A 158 -11.82 -21.33 -5.02
CA VAL A 158 -10.40 -21.57 -4.77
C VAL A 158 -9.77 -20.27 -4.27
N ILE A 159 -9.29 -20.28 -3.04
CA ILE A 159 -8.62 -19.12 -2.42
C ILE A 159 -7.13 -19.42 -2.38
N ILE A 160 -6.37 -18.67 -3.17
CA ILE A 160 -4.93 -18.82 -3.36
C ILE A 160 -4.19 -17.73 -2.58
N ALA A 161 -3.19 -18.11 -1.80
CA ALA A 161 -2.33 -17.16 -1.11
C ALA A 161 -0.94 -17.75 -0.88
N HIS A 162 0.03 -16.96 -0.44
CA HIS A 162 1.30 -17.49 0.03
C HIS A 162 1.08 -18.36 1.29
N GLU A 163 1.94 -19.36 1.52
CA GLU A 163 1.79 -20.27 2.67
C GLU A 163 1.82 -19.56 4.03
N GLN A 164 2.51 -18.42 4.13
CA GLN A 164 2.55 -17.61 5.35
C GLN A 164 1.22 -16.90 5.63
N THR A 165 0.40 -16.62 4.60
CA THR A 165 -0.91 -15.99 4.79
C THR A 165 -1.80 -16.81 5.73
N ALA A 166 -1.79 -18.14 5.59
CA ALA A 166 -2.56 -19.02 6.47
C ALA A 166 -2.06 -18.99 7.92
N HIS A 167 -0.76 -18.81 8.13
CA HIS A 167 -0.17 -18.72 9.46
C HIS A 167 -0.53 -17.39 10.14
N LEU A 168 -0.47 -16.29 9.39
CA LEU A 168 -0.83 -14.95 9.87
C LEU A 168 -2.33 -14.85 10.15
N LEU A 169 -3.19 -15.37 9.27
CA LEU A 169 -4.64 -15.36 9.46
C LEU A 169 -5.10 -16.16 10.69
N LYS A 170 -4.40 -17.23 11.07
CA LYS A 170 -4.72 -17.97 12.32
C LYS A 170 -4.58 -17.11 13.58
N GLN A 171 -3.78 -16.04 13.53
CA GLN A 171 -3.60 -15.10 14.64
C GLN A 171 -4.70 -14.04 14.70
N VAL A 172 -5.43 -13.83 13.60
CA VAL A 172 -6.61 -12.94 13.56
C VAL A 172 -7.78 -13.61 14.28
N PRO A 173 -8.56 -12.92 15.14
CA PRO A 173 -9.74 -13.49 15.78
C PRO A 173 -10.74 -14.08 14.77
N GLU A 174 -11.33 -15.24 15.08
CA GLU A 174 -12.22 -15.94 14.14
C GLU A 174 -13.42 -15.09 13.72
N SER A 175 -13.95 -14.25 14.61
CA SER A 175 -15.08 -13.34 14.34
C SER A 175 -14.80 -12.27 13.29
N SER A 176 -13.53 -11.96 13.03
CA SER A 176 -13.10 -10.95 12.05
C SER A 176 -12.16 -11.51 10.98
N ARG A 177 -11.94 -12.83 10.97
CA ARG A 177 -11.00 -13.49 10.06
C ARG A 177 -11.62 -13.64 8.67
N PRO A 178 -10.94 -13.18 7.61
CA PRO A 178 -11.29 -13.51 6.23
C PRO A 178 -11.31 -15.03 5.98
N PRO A 179 -12.02 -15.53 4.95
CA PRO A 179 -11.95 -16.93 4.54
C PRO A 179 -10.51 -17.41 4.38
N MET A 180 -10.18 -18.55 5.00
CA MET A 180 -8.84 -19.14 4.94
C MET A 180 -8.49 -19.57 3.50
N PRO A 181 -7.23 -19.37 3.05
CA PRO A 181 -6.78 -19.90 1.78
C PRO A 181 -6.84 -21.43 1.79
N ASN A 182 -7.25 -22.01 0.67
CA ASN A 182 -7.33 -23.46 0.46
C ASN A 182 -6.35 -23.96 -0.63
N ARG A 183 -5.54 -23.04 -1.17
CA ARG A 183 -4.42 -23.32 -2.07
C ARG A 183 -3.25 -22.41 -1.68
N SER A 184 -2.08 -23.00 -1.45
CA SER A 184 -0.87 -22.28 -1.05
C SER A 184 0.13 -22.15 -2.20
N VAL A 185 0.84 -21.01 -2.21
CA VAL A 185 2.02 -20.73 -3.02
C VAL A 185 3.23 -20.70 -2.09
N SER A 186 4.33 -21.38 -2.46
CA SER A 186 5.60 -21.31 -1.71
C SER A 186 6.59 -20.37 -2.40
N SER A 187 7.06 -20.72 -3.60
CA SER A 187 7.97 -19.87 -4.39
C SER A 187 7.29 -19.23 -5.58
N SER A 188 6.67 -20.03 -6.44
CA SER A 188 5.92 -19.55 -7.60
C SER A 188 4.73 -20.46 -7.89
N TYR A 189 3.69 -19.89 -8.50
CA TYR A 189 2.50 -20.62 -8.92
C TYR A 189 1.93 -20.00 -10.18
N ARG A 190 1.70 -20.82 -11.19
CA ARG A 190 1.08 -20.39 -12.44
C ARG A 190 -0.39 -20.83 -12.45
N LEU A 191 -1.29 -19.86 -12.29
CA LEU A 191 -2.73 -20.05 -12.33
C LEU A 191 -3.23 -19.95 -13.76
N GLU A 192 -3.80 -21.03 -14.28
CA GLU A 192 -4.54 -21.05 -15.54
C GLU A 192 -6.02 -21.27 -15.29
N VAL A 193 -6.86 -20.40 -15.84
CA VAL A 193 -8.32 -20.60 -15.88
C VAL A 193 -8.80 -20.28 -17.28
N ASP A 194 -9.21 -21.32 -18.01
CA ASP A 194 -9.59 -21.26 -19.41
C ASP A 194 -8.49 -20.56 -20.24
N ASP A 195 -8.76 -19.33 -20.71
CA ASP A 195 -7.80 -18.57 -21.50
C ASP A 195 -6.97 -17.57 -20.68
N GLN A 196 -7.25 -17.38 -19.40
CA GLN A 196 -6.56 -16.42 -18.55
C GLN A 196 -5.39 -17.06 -17.79
N VAL A 197 -4.33 -16.28 -17.58
CA VAL A 197 -3.11 -16.70 -16.89
C VAL A 197 -2.69 -15.63 -15.89
N LEU A 198 -2.42 -16.04 -14.65
CA LEU A 198 -1.66 -15.28 -13.66
C LEU A 198 -0.43 -16.08 -13.22
N GLU A 199 0.68 -15.39 -13.03
CA GLU A 199 1.88 -15.90 -12.39
C GLU A 199 2.04 -15.24 -11.03
N LEU A 200 2.06 -16.04 -9.98
CA LEU A 200 2.24 -15.60 -8.60
C LEU A 200 3.67 -15.92 -8.21
N HIS A 201 4.41 -14.91 -7.78
CA HIS A 201 5.83 -15.04 -7.40
C HIS A 201 6.02 -14.52 -5.98
N TYR A 202 6.62 -15.33 -5.12
CA TYR A 202 7.10 -14.89 -3.82
C TYR A 202 8.58 -14.51 -3.94
N LYS A 203 8.89 -13.27 -3.59
CA LYS A 203 10.24 -12.68 -3.75
C LYS A 203 10.96 -12.43 -2.42
N GLY A 204 10.47 -13.06 -1.35
CA GLY A 204 10.93 -12.90 0.03
C GLY A 204 10.09 -11.90 0.82
N PRO A 205 10.30 -11.80 2.14
CA PRO A 205 9.58 -10.86 3.01
C PRO A 205 9.88 -9.42 2.60
N ASN A 206 8.84 -8.58 2.55
CA ASN A 206 8.95 -7.15 2.25
C ASN A 206 7.99 -6.34 3.15
N HIS A 207 6.91 -5.80 2.60
CA HIS A 207 5.80 -5.22 3.35
C HIS A 207 5.27 -6.18 4.41
N SER A 208 4.94 -7.40 3.99
CA SER A 208 4.58 -8.51 4.87
C SER A 208 5.43 -9.76 4.59
N GLN A 209 5.31 -10.76 5.45
CA GLN A 209 5.97 -12.07 5.26
C GLN A 209 5.35 -12.91 4.13
N ASP A 210 4.24 -12.46 3.54
CA ASP A 210 3.40 -13.23 2.63
C ASP A 210 3.05 -12.52 1.33
N ASN A 211 3.67 -11.36 1.07
CA ASN A 211 3.37 -10.53 -0.09
C ASN A 211 3.74 -11.21 -1.41
N LEU A 212 2.76 -11.38 -2.28
CA LEU A 212 2.93 -11.94 -3.62
C LEU A 212 3.10 -10.84 -4.68
N PHE A 213 3.91 -11.16 -5.70
CA PHE A 213 4.01 -10.43 -6.95
C PHE A 213 3.10 -11.16 -7.96
N ILE A 214 2.05 -10.49 -8.43
CA ILE A 214 0.98 -11.10 -9.21
C ILE A 214 1.07 -10.53 -10.64
N TYR A 215 1.58 -11.33 -11.57
CA TYR A 215 1.83 -10.91 -12.94
C TYR A 215 0.85 -11.54 -13.93
N ALA A 216 0.23 -10.73 -14.78
CA ALA A 216 -0.64 -11.16 -15.86
C ALA A 216 0.12 -11.03 -17.20
N PRO A 217 0.87 -12.07 -17.64
CA PRO A 217 1.81 -11.95 -18.75
C PRO A 217 1.14 -11.61 -20.09
N ARG A 218 -0.09 -12.10 -20.33
CA ARG A 218 -0.82 -11.81 -21.58
C ARG A 218 -1.16 -10.32 -21.69
N GLN A 219 -1.43 -9.67 -20.57
CA GLN A 219 -1.85 -8.28 -20.46
C GLN A 219 -0.67 -7.34 -20.19
N ARG A 220 0.47 -7.88 -19.72
CA ARG A 220 1.61 -7.12 -19.22
C ARG A 220 1.18 -6.20 -18.07
N VAL A 221 0.41 -6.75 -17.14
CA VAL A 221 -0.06 -6.07 -15.92
C VAL A 221 0.60 -6.71 -14.72
N LEU A 222 1.23 -5.91 -13.88
CA LEU A 222 1.84 -6.36 -12.62
C LEU A 222 1.07 -5.75 -11.44
N ASN A 223 0.59 -6.60 -10.55
CA ASN A 223 0.00 -6.19 -9.29
C ASN A 223 0.92 -6.63 -8.14
N VAL A 224 1.50 -5.66 -7.46
CA VAL A 224 2.26 -5.89 -6.22
C VAL A 224 1.76 -4.87 -5.23
N VAL A 225 0.97 -5.34 -4.28
CA VAL A 225 0.31 -4.47 -3.32
C VAL A 225 1.33 -3.94 -2.31
N ASP A 226 1.15 -2.69 -1.90
CA ASP A 226 1.88 -2.02 -0.82
C ASP A 226 3.38 -1.77 -1.03
N ILE A 227 3.87 -1.87 -2.28
CA ILE A 227 5.25 -1.56 -2.64
C ILE A 227 5.41 -0.19 -3.29
N VAL A 228 4.70 0.06 -4.40
CA VAL A 228 4.81 1.31 -5.17
C VAL A 228 3.52 2.12 -5.12
N TYR A 229 3.66 3.44 -5.00
CA TYR A 229 2.55 4.40 -4.87
C TYR A 229 2.59 5.40 -6.02
N PRO A 230 1.95 5.11 -7.17
CA PRO A 230 2.11 5.92 -8.38
C PRO A 230 1.71 7.39 -8.18
N GLY A 231 2.70 8.28 -8.26
CA GLY A 231 2.52 9.72 -8.07
C GLY A 231 2.51 10.20 -6.60
N TRP A 232 2.72 9.32 -5.62
CA TRP A 232 2.71 9.67 -4.21
C TRP A 232 3.98 9.17 -3.49
N VAL A 233 4.32 9.81 -2.38
CA VAL A 233 5.26 9.18 -1.44
C VAL A 233 4.59 7.96 -0.79
N PRO A 234 5.37 6.97 -0.30
CA PRO A 234 4.80 5.85 0.44
C PRO A 234 3.97 6.33 1.64
N PHE A 235 2.92 5.58 1.97
CA PHE A 235 2.19 5.79 3.22
C PHE A 235 3.16 5.73 4.41
N ARG A 236 2.80 6.47 5.46
CA ARG A 236 3.53 6.64 6.73
C ARG A 236 4.41 5.44 7.15
N ASN A 237 5.58 5.76 7.69
CA ASN A 237 6.54 4.80 8.24
C ASN A 237 6.90 3.68 7.24
N LEU A 238 7.11 4.07 5.98
CA LEU A 238 7.33 3.20 4.82
C LEU A 238 6.34 2.04 4.78
N VAL A 239 5.07 2.41 4.81
CA VAL A 239 3.90 1.55 4.72
C VAL A 239 3.75 0.53 5.85
N VAL A 240 4.32 0.79 7.02
CA VAL A 240 4.26 -0.18 8.14
C VAL A 240 4.87 -1.54 7.73
N SER A 241 5.86 -1.50 6.84
CA SER A 241 6.52 -2.68 6.31
C SER A 241 7.28 -3.43 7.40
N THR A 242 7.16 -4.75 7.39
CA THR A 242 7.78 -5.64 8.39
C THR A 242 9.24 -5.97 8.10
N ASN A 243 9.70 -5.82 6.86
CA ASN A 243 11.09 -5.99 6.44
C ASN A 243 11.52 -4.84 5.53
N ILE A 244 12.14 -3.79 6.10
CA ILE A 244 12.52 -2.58 5.36
C ILE A 244 13.54 -2.88 4.26
N PRO A 245 14.65 -3.62 4.50
CA PRO A 245 15.59 -3.95 3.42
C PRO A 245 14.94 -4.73 2.27
N GLY A 246 14.05 -5.67 2.58
CA GLY A 246 13.29 -6.44 1.60
C GLY A 246 12.31 -5.57 0.81
N TRP A 247 11.62 -4.63 1.48
CA TRP A 247 10.72 -3.66 0.85
C TRP A 247 11.45 -2.69 -0.09
N LEU A 248 12.63 -2.20 0.31
CA LEU A 248 13.50 -1.39 -0.57
C LEU A 248 13.92 -2.20 -1.80
N ASN A 249 14.33 -3.45 -1.62
CA ASN A 249 14.74 -4.31 -2.73
C ASN A 249 13.57 -4.74 -3.64
N ALA A 250 12.33 -4.77 -3.13
CA ALA A 250 11.15 -5.13 -3.91
C ALA A 250 11.01 -4.27 -5.18
N HIS A 251 11.38 -2.98 -5.11
CA HIS A 251 11.40 -2.10 -6.27
C HIS A 251 12.28 -2.62 -7.42
N ASN A 252 13.48 -3.15 -7.11
CA ASN A 252 14.34 -3.78 -8.11
C ASN A 252 13.69 -5.04 -8.69
N GLN A 253 13.09 -5.85 -7.82
CA GLN A 253 12.42 -7.10 -8.22
C GLN A 253 11.19 -6.84 -9.11
N LEU A 254 10.46 -5.73 -8.90
CA LEU A 254 9.38 -5.31 -9.80
C LEU A 254 9.91 -5.06 -11.22
N LEU A 255 11.08 -4.44 -11.35
CA LEU A 255 11.68 -4.06 -12.64
C LEU A 255 12.22 -5.26 -13.45
N GLU A 256 12.24 -6.46 -12.86
CA GLU A 256 12.54 -7.73 -13.55
C GLU A 256 11.39 -8.19 -14.48
N PHE A 257 10.17 -7.68 -14.27
CA PHE A 257 8.98 -8.08 -15.04
C PHE A 257 8.76 -7.18 -16.26
N ASP A 258 8.32 -7.78 -17.38
CA ASP A 258 7.98 -7.04 -18.62
C ASP A 258 6.56 -6.44 -18.60
N PHE A 259 6.22 -5.70 -17.54
CA PHE A 259 4.92 -5.05 -17.40
C PHE A 259 4.87 -3.69 -18.11
N LYS A 260 3.65 -3.27 -18.49
CA LYS A 260 3.32 -1.92 -18.95
C LYS A 260 2.49 -1.16 -17.92
N THR A 261 1.62 -1.87 -17.23
CA THR A 261 0.70 -1.32 -16.23
C THR A 261 1.00 -1.93 -14.87
N TYR A 262 1.04 -1.10 -13.84
CA TYR A 262 1.21 -1.48 -12.45
C TYR A 262 -0.04 -1.14 -11.62
N ILE A 263 -0.40 -2.02 -10.67
CA ILE A 263 -1.49 -1.83 -9.72
C ILE A 263 -0.91 -2.01 -8.30
N GLY A 264 -0.95 -0.96 -7.49
CA GLY A 264 -0.35 -0.94 -6.15
C GLY A 264 -1.30 -1.25 -4.99
N GLY A 265 -2.58 -1.51 -5.25
CA GLY A 265 -3.58 -1.78 -4.20
C GLY A 265 -4.20 -0.52 -3.58
N HIS A 266 -3.44 0.57 -3.49
CA HIS A 266 -3.91 1.85 -2.95
C HIS A 266 -3.84 3.01 -3.95
N LEU A 267 -4.45 4.11 -3.52
CA LEU A 267 -4.46 5.43 -4.13
C LEU A 267 -5.21 5.47 -5.46
N THR A 268 -4.94 6.53 -6.20
CA THR A 268 -5.89 7.10 -7.15
C THR A 268 -5.71 6.56 -8.56
N ARG A 269 -4.52 6.08 -8.96
CA ARG A 269 -4.23 5.70 -10.35
C ARG A 269 -3.37 4.46 -10.51
N LEU A 270 -3.39 3.94 -11.73
CA LEU A 270 -2.44 2.94 -12.22
C LEU A 270 -1.03 3.53 -12.32
N GLY A 271 -0.05 2.65 -12.17
CA GLY A 271 1.36 2.99 -12.32
C GLY A 271 1.99 2.44 -13.60
N THR A 272 3.23 2.84 -13.80
CA THR A 272 4.12 2.43 -14.90
C THR A 272 5.50 2.10 -14.37
N ARG A 273 6.40 1.63 -15.23
CA ARG A 273 7.82 1.48 -14.90
C ARG A 273 8.44 2.78 -14.35
N GLN A 274 8.07 3.91 -14.96
CA GLN A 274 8.55 5.23 -14.54
C GLN A 274 8.15 5.56 -13.09
N ASP A 275 6.97 5.12 -12.65
CA ASP A 275 6.53 5.33 -11.26
C ASP A 275 7.40 4.55 -10.26
N VAL A 276 7.82 3.34 -10.63
CA VAL A 276 8.76 2.55 -9.82
C VAL A 276 10.11 3.27 -9.73
N GLU A 277 10.63 3.77 -10.85
CA GLU A 277 11.92 4.48 -10.90
C GLU A 277 11.89 5.81 -10.13
N ILE A 278 10.78 6.55 -10.21
CA ILE A 278 10.58 7.77 -9.43
C ILE A 278 10.57 7.45 -7.93
N GLN A 279 9.89 6.37 -7.52
CA GLN A 279 9.89 6.00 -6.11
C GLN A 279 11.27 5.53 -5.64
N GLN A 280 12.04 4.81 -6.47
CA GLN A 280 13.44 4.49 -6.18
C GLN A 280 14.32 5.73 -6.01
N GLU A 281 14.08 6.79 -6.79
CA GLU A 281 14.78 8.06 -6.63
C GLU A 281 14.45 8.73 -5.28
N TYR A 282 13.17 8.80 -4.90
CA TYR A 282 12.76 9.31 -3.58
C TYR A 282 13.38 8.51 -2.42
N LEU A 283 13.40 7.17 -2.53
CA LEU A 283 14.01 6.31 -1.51
C LEU A 283 15.53 6.47 -1.43
N ARG A 284 16.21 6.70 -2.57
CA ARG A 284 17.64 7.01 -2.58
C ARG A 284 17.95 8.33 -1.91
N ASP A 285 17.11 9.34 -2.07
CA ASP A 285 17.27 10.61 -1.37
C ASP A 285 17.09 10.44 0.15
N LEU A 286 16.06 9.71 0.58
CA LEU A 286 15.89 9.35 2.00
C LEU A 286 17.12 8.61 2.55
N GLU A 287 17.64 7.63 1.82
CA GLU A 287 18.83 6.88 2.25
C GLU A 287 20.07 7.78 2.32
N HIS A 288 20.29 8.61 1.30
CA HIS A 288 21.43 9.51 1.21
C HIS A 288 21.44 10.52 2.36
N TYR A 289 20.33 11.25 2.53
CA TYR A 289 20.25 12.28 3.56
C TYR A 289 20.13 11.68 4.97
N GLY A 290 19.48 10.52 5.13
CA GLY A 290 19.46 9.78 6.40
C GLY A 290 20.85 9.35 6.83
N ARG A 291 21.64 8.77 5.92
CA ARG A 291 23.02 8.38 6.18
C ARG A 291 23.88 9.59 6.53
N LYS A 292 23.73 10.69 5.79
CA LYS A 292 24.44 11.95 6.05
C LYS A 292 24.11 12.48 7.45
N ALA A 293 22.82 12.57 7.80
CA ALA A 293 22.39 13.03 9.11
C ALA A 293 23.02 12.20 10.24
N ILE A 294 23.02 10.86 10.11
CA ILE A 294 23.61 9.98 11.13
C ILE A 294 25.13 10.17 11.25
N THR A 295 25.83 10.24 10.11
CA THR A 295 27.31 10.26 10.08
C THR A 295 27.90 11.61 10.47
N GLU A 296 27.19 12.71 10.19
CA GLU A 296 27.61 14.07 10.56
C GLU A 296 27.20 14.46 11.99
N PHE A 297 26.31 13.69 12.64
CA PHE A 297 25.98 13.89 14.05
C PHE A 297 27.09 13.37 14.96
N VAL A 298 28.09 14.21 15.23
CA VAL A 298 29.32 13.80 15.93
C VAL A 298 29.33 14.05 17.44
N ASN A 299 28.37 14.82 17.98
CA ASN A 299 28.42 15.24 19.39
C ASN A 299 27.04 15.23 20.09
N VAL A 300 26.83 14.25 20.96
CA VAL A 300 25.64 14.13 21.82
C VAL A 300 25.73 14.97 23.11
N GLY A 301 26.90 15.53 23.43
CA GLY A 301 27.16 16.30 24.66
C GLY A 301 26.15 17.44 24.92
N PRO A 302 25.80 18.27 23.92
CA PRO A 302 24.77 19.31 24.09
C PRO A 302 23.41 18.76 24.50
N LEU A 303 23.03 17.55 24.05
CA LEU A 303 21.77 16.91 24.44
C LEU A 303 21.80 16.46 25.90
N PHE A 304 22.94 15.92 26.37
CA PHE A 304 23.12 15.58 27.78
C PHE A 304 23.09 16.81 28.69
N ALA A 305 23.59 17.95 28.22
CA ALA A 305 23.47 19.22 28.94
C ALA A 305 22.02 19.74 28.97
N LYS A 306 21.26 19.56 27.89
CA LYS A 306 19.83 19.94 27.80
C LYS A 306 18.94 19.05 28.68
N TYR A 307 19.27 17.77 28.81
CA TYR A 307 18.45 16.77 29.51
C TYR A 307 19.26 16.02 30.59
N PRO A 308 19.71 16.71 31.66
CA PRO A 308 20.56 16.11 32.68
C PRO A 308 19.84 14.95 33.39
N GLY A 309 20.49 13.79 33.46
CA GLY A 309 19.96 12.60 34.13
C GLY A 309 18.86 11.83 33.39
N ASN A 310 18.47 12.26 32.17
CA ASN A 310 17.43 11.58 31.39
C ASN A 310 17.97 11.05 30.04
N PRO A 311 18.64 9.88 30.03
CA PRO A 311 19.22 9.32 28.81
C PRO A 311 18.18 8.97 27.74
N TRP A 312 16.93 8.66 28.11
CA TRP A 312 15.85 8.40 27.16
C TRP A 312 15.43 9.66 26.41
N ALA A 313 15.36 10.81 27.09
CA ALA A 313 15.10 12.10 26.44
C ALA A 313 16.23 12.48 25.47
N VAL A 314 17.49 12.26 25.88
CA VAL A 314 18.66 12.46 25.00
C VAL A 314 18.55 11.60 23.74
N PHE A 315 18.25 10.32 23.89
CA PHE A 315 18.16 9.41 22.76
C PHE A 315 16.97 9.73 21.85
N LYS A 316 15.80 10.05 22.42
CA LYS A 316 14.64 10.49 21.64
C LYS A 316 14.97 11.73 20.82
N GLU A 317 15.52 12.77 21.45
CA GLU A 317 15.88 14.02 20.76
C GLU A 317 16.91 13.79 19.65
N TYR A 318 17.90 12.92 19.89
CA TYR A 318 18.85 12.51 18.85
C TYR A 318 18.13 11.95 17.63
N LEU A 319 17.21 11.01 17.80
CA LEU A 319 16.47 10.41 16.68
C LEU A 319 15.53 11.42 15.99
N ASP A 320 14.90 12.29 16.76
CA ASP A 320 14.06 13.37 16.22
C ASP A 320 14.90 14.32 15.35
N ILE A 321 16.10 14.70 15.80
CA ILE A 321 17.01 15.57 15.04
C ILE A 321 17.44 14.90 13.73
N LEU A 322 17.83 13.63 13.76
CA LEU A 322 18.22 12.90 12.55
C LEU A 322 17.07 12.83 11.54
N THR A 323 15.87 12.52 12.04
CA THR A 323 14.65 12.41 11.23
C THR A 323 14.28 13.76 10.62
N GLN A 324 14.25 14.82 11.42
CA GLN A 324 13.92 16.16 10.95
C GLN A 324 14.95 16.64 9.92
N THR A 325 16.25 16.46 10.19
CA THR A 325 17.33 16.82 9.26
C THR A 325 17.18 16.12 7.92
N THR A 326 16.83 14.83 7.95
CA THR A 326 16.59 14.04 6.74
C THR A 326 15.35 14.54 5.98
N ALA A 327 14.25 14.74 6.69
CA ALA A 327 12.99 15.17 6.10
C ALA A 327 13.09 16.58 5.49
N ASP A 328 13.77 17.51 6.17
CA ASP A 328 14.00 18.88 5.70
C ASP A 328 14.84 18.90 4.41
N ALA A 329 15.79 17.97 4.29
CA ALA A 329 16.62 17.86 3.10
C ALA A 329 15.88 17.23 1.90
N VAL A 330 14.97 16.28 2.16
CA VAL A 330 14.25 15.55 1.12
C VAL A 330 13.02 16.31 0.63
N THR A 331 12.16 16.74 1.55
CA THR A 331 10.81 17.26 1.23
C THR A 331 10.79 18.29 0.10
N PRO A 332 11.65 19.34 0.08
CA PRO A 332 11.58 20.40 -0.92
C PRO A 332 11.73 19.92 -2.37
N ALA A 333 12.52 18.87 -2.60
CA ALA A 333 12.74 18.32 -3.94
C ALA A 333 11.53 17.51 -4.46
N TRP A 334 10.62 17.11 -3.56
CA TRP A 334 9.59 16.13 -3.83
C TRP A 334 8.16 16.67 -3.74
N THR A 335 7.92 17.77 -3.04
CA THR A 335 6.58 18.38 -2.86
C THR A 335 5.84 18.66 -4.16
N SER A 336 6.55 19.05 -5.24
CA SER A 336 5.94 19.31 -6.54
C SER A 336 5.84 18.06 -7.45
N ARG A 337 6.47 16.96 -7.07
CA ARG A 337 6.60 15.73 -7.89
C ARG A 337 5.71 14.60 -7.40
N LEU A 338 5.61 14.44 -6.08
CA LEU A 338 4.87 13.37 -5.41
C LEU A 338 3.89 13.95 -4.39
N GLY A 339 2.63 13.51 -4.46
CA GLY A 339 1.63 13.85 -3.46
C GLY A 339 2.02 13.35 -2.08
N GLY A 340 1.74 14.15 -1.06
CA GLY A 340 1.98 13.82 0.34
C GLY A 340 3.43 13.90 0.79
N ALA A 341 4.35 14.45 -0.01
CA ALA A 341 5.75 14.59 0.40
C ALA A 341 5.90 15.42 1.69
N ASP A 342 5.17 16.52 1.82
CA ASP A 342 5.13 17.34 3.04
C ASP A 342 4.27 16.74 4.16
N VAL A 343 3.54 15.66 3.88
CA VAL A 343 2.67 14.96 4.84
C VAL A 343 3.42 13.81 5.53
N PHE A 344 4.08 12.94 4.75
CA PHE A 344 4.63 11.67 5.26
C PHE A 344 6.14 11.52 5.11
N THR A 345 6.87 12.47 4.52
CA THR A 345 8.34 12.34 4.42
C THR A 345 9.01 12.26 5.79
N PHE A 346 8.50 12.97 6.80
CA PHE A 346 9.03 12.86 8.17
C PHE A 346 8.93 11.42 8.70
N ASP A 347 7.75 10.80 8.63
CA ASP A 347 7.58 9.43 9.13
C ASP A 347 8.37 8.40 8.30
N ASN A 348 8.48 8.63 6.99
CA ASN A 348 9.27 7.77 6.11
C ASN A 348 10.78 7.93 6.37
N ALA A 349 11.24 9.14 6.67
CA ALA A 349 12.60 9.44 7.10
C ALA A 349 12.93 8.75 8.43
N TRP A 350 12.00 8.74 9.39
CA TRP A 350 12.18 8.02 10.65
C TRP A 350 12.48 6.55 10.39
N THR A 351 11.64 5.87 9.61
CA THR A 351 11.81 4.45 9.30
C THR A 351 13.11 4.19 8.53
N MET A 352 13.48 5.06 7.59
CA MET A 352 14.74 4.93 6.85
C MET A 352 15.96 5.11 7.77
N VAL A 353 15.97 6.11 8.65
CA VAL A 353 17.04 6.35 9.63
C VAL A 353 17.23 5.13 10.54
N GLU A 354 16.13 4.55 11.04
CA GLU A 354 16.21 3.36 11.88
C GLU A 354 16.71 2.14 11.11
N SER A 355 16.25 1.91 9.87
CA SER A 355 16.77 0.81 9.05
C SER A 355 18.27 0.99 8.75
N LEU A 356 18.72 2.21 8.44
CA LEU A 356 20.14 2.49 8.25
C LEU A 356 20.98 2.15 9.49
N ARG A 357 20.48 2.50 10.69
CA ARG A 357 21.16 2.22 11.95
C ARG A 357 21.18 0.72 12.27
N LEU A 358 20.02 0.07 12.16
CA LEU A 358 19.80 -1.30 12.64
C LEU A 358 20.20 -2.36 11.62
N ASP A 359 19.81 -2.19 10.36
CA ASP A 359 20.01 -3.17 9.30
C ASP A 359 21.34 -2.96 8.55
N HIS A 360 21.78 -1.70 8.42
CA HIS A 360 22.95 -1.32 7.62
C HIS A 360 24.16 -0.84 8.44
N LYS A 361 24.09 -0.91 9.78
CA LYS A 361 25.17 -0.54 10.71
C LYS A 361 25.71 0.88 10.51
N VAL A 362 24.86 1.83 10.10
CA VAL A 362 25.20 3.25 10.08
C VAL A 362 24.99 3.78 11.49
N LEU A 363 25.98 3.65 12.36
CA LEU A 363 25.78 3.82 13.81
C LEU A 363 26.02 5.25 14.32
N GLY A 364 26.63 6.12 13.51
CA GLY A 364 26.96 7.49 13.89
C GLY A 364 27.80 7.55 15.17
N PRO A 365 27.43 8.38 16.17
CA PRO A 365 28.20 8.54 17.41
C PRO A 365 28.16 7.30 18.32
N PHE A 366 27.31 6.31 18.02
CA PHE A 366 27.20 5.05 18.76
C PHE A 366 27.97 3.90 18.10
N GLY A 367 28.66 4.15 16.99
CA GLY A 367 29.50 3.17 16.32
C GLY A 367 30.83 2.94 17.03
N THR A 368 31.41 1.76 16.86
CA THR A 368 32.82 1.52 17.21
C THR A 368 33.69 2.17 16.13
N LEU A 369 34.34 3.28 16.46
CA LEU A 369 35.41 3.83 15.62
C LEU A 369 36.66 2.92 15.71
N PRO A 370 37.44 2.78 14.61
CA PRO A 370 38.71 2.06 14.64
C PRO A 370 39.69 2.55 15.70
#